data_AF-A0A1Y5EAJ3-F1
#
_entry.id   AF-A0A1Y5EAJ3-F1
#
_cell.length_a   1.000
_cell.length_b   1.000
_cell.length_c   1.000
_cell.angle_alpha   90.00
_cell.angle_beta   90.00
_cell.angle_gamma   90.00
#
_symmetry.space_group_name_H-M   'P 1'
#
loop_
_entity.id
_entity.type
_entity.pdbx_description
1 polymer ?
#
loop_
_entity_poly.entity_id
_entity_poly.type
_entity_poly.pdbx_seq_one_letter_code
_entity_poly.pdbx_strand_id
1 'polypeptide(L)'
;MNVDFHGDIEQPADPKGQRVDISFQWSKDNEKIETYSTEIKFGMFSERVTTRDLEQINAAVDGQNLTKLHHVELISFSKPPGDRQGLIELAAKRVKKLTKLLKVRGVNVPIQLTYIMLEPNEQETERKVVIKFFNKNE
;
A
#
# COMPACT_ATOMS: atom_id res chain seq x y z
N MET A 1 13.68 17.55 19.88
CA MET A 1 14.00 16.22 19.32
C MET A 1 14.72 15.46 20.43
N ASN A 2 13.95 15.01 21.42
CA ASN A 2 14.33 14.16 22.56
C ASN A 2 14.45 12.68 22.16
N VAL A 3 15.64 12.12 21.96
CA VAL A 3 15.84 10.66 21.99
C VAL A 3 16.38 10.34 23.38
N ASP A 4 15.52 9.96 24.31
CA ASP A 4 15.95 9.45 25.61
C ASP A 4 16.11 7.92 25.50
N PHE A 5 17.36 7.49 25.54
CA PHE A 5 17.74 6.08 25.52
C PHE A 5 17.88 5.60 26.97
N HIS A 6 16.86 4.93 27.50
CA HIS A 6 16.97 4.22 28.76
C HIS A 6 17.42 2.79 28.48
N GLY A 7 18.74 2.58 28.45
CA GLY A 7 19.30 1.23 28.50
C GLY A 7 19.25 0.72 29.94
N ASP A 8 18.60 -0.43 30.16
CA ASP A 8 18.71 -1.16 31.43
C ASP A 8 20.18 -1.55 31.66
N ILE A 9 20.76 -1.06 32.76
CA ILE A 9 22.17 -1.24 33.13
C ILE A 9 22.42 -2.65 33.71
N GLU A 10 21.38 -3.46 33.87
CA GLU A 10 21.48 -4.81 34.43
C GLU A 10 20.93 -5.86 33.45
N GLN A 11 21.72 -6.22 32.44
CA GLN A 11 21.43 -7.40 31.62
C GLN A 11 22.56 -8.45 31.72
N PRO A 12 22.24 -9.71 32.07
CA PRO A 12 23.23 -10.78 32.14
C PRO A 12 23.72 -11.22 30.74
N ALA A 13 24.98 -11.66 30.68
CA ALA A 13 25.75 -11.95 29.47
C ALA A 13 25.36 -13.25 28.72
N ASP A 14 24.09 -13.65 28.71
CA ASP A 14 23.63 -14.86 28.01
C ASP A 14 22.99 -14.50 26.65
N PRO A 15 23.60 -14.89 25.50
CA PRO A 15 23.16 -14.48 24.17
C PRO A 15 21.88 -15.18 23.65
N LYS A 16 21.18 -15.99 24.47
CA LYS A 16 19.96 -16.70 24.06
C LYS A 16 18.64 -16.00 24.37
N GLY A 17 18.66 -14.74 24.82
CA GLY A 17 17.48 -14.08 25.38
C GLY A 17 17.02 -12.77 24.75
N GLN A 18 17.63 -12.28 23.66
CA GLN A 18 17.18 -11.02 23.05
C GLN A 18 15.91 -11.25 22.21
N ARG A 19 14.77 -11.30 22.90
CA ARG A 19 13.47 -11.19 22.27
C ARG A 19 13.11 -9.71 22.20
N VAL A 20 13.26 -9.13 21.01
CA VAL A 20 12.75 -7.79 20.71
C VAL A 20 11.26 -7.92 20.42
N ASP A 21 10.42 -7.73 21.46
CA ASP A 21 8.98 -7.62 21.29
C ASP A 21 8.66 -6.22 20.73
N ILE A 22 8.48 -6.12 19.42
CA ILE A 22 8.02 -4.88 18.77
C ILE A 22 6.51 -4.77 19.00
N SER A 23 6.10 -4.00 20.00
CA SER A 23 4.70 -3.64 20.20
C SER A 23 4.33 -2.42 19.36
N PHE A 24 3.46 -2.60 18.38
CA PHE A 24 2.86 -1.49 17.63
C PHE A 24 1.75 -0.87 18.47
N GLN A 25 2.05 0.20 19.20
CA GLN A 25 1.02 1.07 19.77
C GLN A 25 0.51 2.00 18.67
N TRP A 26 -0.73 1.82 18.24
CA TRP A 26 -1.43 2.80 17.43
C TRP A 26 -1.56 4.08 18.26
N SER A 27 -0.84 5.16 17.91
CA SER A 27 -1.11 6.45 18.51
C SER A 27 -2.56 6.79 18.17
N LYS A 28 -3.35 7.07 19.21
CA LYS A 28 -4.65 7.72 19.07
C LYS A 28 -4.41 9.18 18.71
N ASP A 29 -3.79 9.44 17.56
CA ASP A 29 -3.94 10.75 16.95
C ASP A 29 -5.33 10.75 16.33
N ASN A 30 -6.22 11.55 16.93
CA ASN A 30 -7.57 11.83 16.45
C ASN A 30 -7.54 12.61 15.10
N GLU A 31 -6.53 12.40 14.26
CA GLU A 31 -6.51 12.87 12.87
C GLU A 31 -7.61 12.09 12.14
N LYS A 32 -8.71 12.75 11.80
CA LYS A 32 -9.70 12.16 10.91
C LYS A 32 -9.02 11.98 9.55
N ILE A 33 -8.78 10.74 9.16
CA ILE A 33 -8.16 10.46 7.87
C ILE A 33 -9.28 10.34 6.83
N GLU A 34 -9.35 11.30 5.90
CA GLU A 34 -10.22 11.18 4.74
C GLU A 34 -9.61 10.19 3.75
N THR A 35 -10.42 9.20 3.35
CA THR A 35 -9.99 8.13 2.44
C THR A 35 -10.71 8.26 1.11
N TYR A 36 -9.94 8.43 0.03
CA TYR A 36 -10.43 8.39 -1.35
C TYR A 36 -9.88 7.17 -2.06
N SER A 37 -10.71 6.44 -2.81
CA SER A 37 -10.27 5.26 -3.55
C SER A 37 -10.56 5.34 -5.03
N THR A 38 -9.67 4.78 -5.83
CA THR A 38 -9.88 4.49 -7.26
C THR A 38 -9.42 3.07 -7.56
N GLU A 39 -10.00 2.43 -8.58
CA GLU A 39 -9.70 1.04 -8.92
C GLU A 39 -9.24 0.93 -10.37
N ILE A 40 -8.16 0.19 -10.60
CA ILE A 40 -7.63 -0.11 -11.94
C ILE A 40 -7.78 -1.60 -12.19
N LYS A 41 -8.58 -1.95 -13.21
CA LYS A 41 -8.85 -3.34 -13.59
C LYS A 41 -7.80 -3.84 -14.56
N PHE A 42 -7.32 -5.06 -14.35
CA PHE A 42 -6.34 -5.70 -15.21
C PHE A 42 -6.92 -6.97 -15.84
N GLY A 43 -6.59 -7.16 -17.12
CA GLY A 43 -6.85 -8.44 -17.80
C GLY A 43 -6.06 -9.61 -17.18
N MET A 44 -6.45 -10.83 -17.56
CA MET A 44 -5.76 -12.05 -17.16
C MET A 44 -4.29 -12.00 -17.62
N PHE A 45 -3.36 -12.29 -16.71
CA PHE A 45 -1.90 -12.25 -16.94
C PHE A 45 -1.33 -10.96 -17.55
N SER A 46 -2.08 -9.85 -17.49
CA SER A 46 -1.69 -8.58 -18.12
C SER A 46 -1.16 -7.58 -17.10
N GLU A 47 -0.12 -6.85 -17.45
CA GLU A 47 0.38 -5.70 -16.69
C GLU A 47 0.17 -4.38 -17.46
N ARG A 48 -0.66 -4.41 -18.50
CA ARG A 48 -0.90 -3.26 -19.36
C ARG A 48 -1.77 -2.25 -18.60
N VAL A 49 -1.28 -1.02 -18.52
CA VAL A 49 -2.06 0.15 -18.11
C VAL A 49 -2.49 0.85 -19.40
N THR A 50 -3.79 0.99 -19.63
CA THR A 50 -4.34 1.63 -20.82
C THR A 50 -4.33 3.15 -20.69
N THR A 51 -4.53 3.87 -21.79
CA THR A 51 -4.66 5.34 -21.76
C THR A 51 -5.81 5.79 -20.85
N ARG A 52 -6.94 5.06 -20.88
CA ARG A 52 -8.07 5.31 -20.00
C ARG A 52 -7.72 5.11 -18.52
N ASP A 53 -6.95 4.08 -18.19
CA ASP A 53 -6.48 3.87 -16.81
C ASP A 53 -5.56 5.01 -16.36
N LEU A 54 -4.69 5.51 -17.26
CA LEU A 54 -3.85 6.67 -16.96
C LEU A 54 -4.67 7.93 -16.70
N GLU A 55 -5.70 8.19 -17.51
CA GLU A 55 -6.62 9.32 -17.29
C GLU A 55 -7.34 9.20 -15.95
N GLN A 56 -7.80 8.01 -15.57
CA GLN A 56 -8.43 7.75 -14.27
C GLN A 56 -7.47 7.97 -13.09
N ILE A 57 -6.23 7.50 -13.20
CA ILE A 57 -5.20 7.72 -12.17
C ILE A 57 -4.90 9.21 -12.04
N ASN A 58 -4.74 9.91 -13.16
CA ASN A 58 -4.45 11.34 -13.15
C ASN A 58 -5.59 12.13 -12.51
N ALA A 59 -6.84 11.88 -12.92
CA ALA A 59 -8.00 12.53 -12.33
C ALA A 59 -8.13 12.24 -10.83
N ALA A 60 -7.82 11.01 -10.39
CA ALA A 60 -7.85 10.64 -8.98
C ALA A 60 -6.79 11.42 -8.18
N VAL A 61 -5.58 11.55 -8.71
CA VAL A 61 -4.49 12.34 -8.09
C VAL A 61 -4.83 13.83 -8.06
N ASP A 62 -5.38 14.37 -9.15
CA ASP A 62 -5.73 15.79 -9.27
C ASP A 62 -6.87 16.19 -8.33
N GLY A 63 -7.73 15.23 -7.95
CA GLY A 63 -8.77 15.41 -6.94
C GLY A 63 -8.24 15.39 -5.49
N GLN A 64 -6.96 15.07 -5.26
CA GLN A 64 -6.37 15.05 -3.92
C GLN A 64 -5.60 16.35 -3.63
N ASN A 65 -5.68 16.82 -2.39
CA ASN A 65 -4.73 17.81 -1.90
C ASN A 65 -3.43 17.11 -1.48
N LEU A 66 -2.45 17.05 -2.39
CA LEU A 66 -1.17 16.37 -2.17
C LEU A 66 -0.37 16.91 -0.96
N THR A 67 -0.63 18.14 -0.50
CA THR A 67 0.02 18.69 0.70
C THR A 67 -0.53 18.10 2.00
N LYS A 68 -1.78 17.62 1.97
CA LYS A 68 -2.45 16.95 3.10
C LYS A 68 -2.37 15.44 3.02
N LEU A 69 -1.84 14.90 1.92
CA LEU A 69 -1.71 13.47 1.72
C LEU A 69 -0.70 12.90 2.73
N HIS A 70 -1.13 11.92 3.53
CA HIS A 70 -0.30 11.26 4.53
C HIS A 70 0.46 10.08 3.92
N HIS A 71 -0.29 9.19 3.25
CA HIS A 71 0.24 8.03 2.55
C HIS A 71 -0.76 7.55 1.48
N VAL A 72 -0.30 6.64 0.63
CA VAL A 72 -1.14 5.94 -0.34
C VAL A 72 -1.02 4.44 -0.11
N GLU A 73 -2.13 3.71 -0.15
CA GLU A 73 -2.12 2.26 -0.22
C GLU A 73 -2.44 1.77 -1.63
N LEU A 74 -1.67 0.80 -2.10
CA LEU A 74 -1.94 0.05 -3.31
C LEU A 74 -2.28 -1.39 -2.93
N ILE A 75 -3.56 -1.76 -3.10
CA ILE A 75 -4.06 -3.08 -2.78
C ILE A 75 -4.24 -3.86 -4.09
N SER A 76 -3.35 -4.81 -4.35
CA SER A 76 -3.40 -5.65 -5.54
C SER A 76 -4.16 -6.95 -5.29
N PHE A 77 -5.28 -7.10 -5.99
CA PHE A 77 -6.11 -8.29 -5.97
C PHE A 77 -5.72 -9.21 -7.12
N SER A 78 -5.40 -10.45 -6.79
CA SER A 78 -5.08 -11.51 -7.75
C SER A 78 -6.00 -12.69 -7.55
N LYS A 79 -6.33 -13.37 -8.64
CA LYS A 79 -7.25 -14.51 -8.64
C LYS A 79 -6.71 -15.61 -9.56
N PRO A 80 -6.89 -16.91 -9.23
CA PRO A 80 -6.65 -18.02 -10.16
C PRO A 80 -7.46 -17.89 -11.47
N PRO A 81 -7.04 -18.52 -12.58
CA PRO A 81 -5.92 -19.44 -12.72
C PRO A 81 -4.53 -18.76 -12.66
N GLY A 82 -3.50 -19.56 -12.42
CA GLY A 82 -2.10 -19.15 -12.27
C GLY A 82 -1.48 -19.76 -11.01
N ASP A 83 -0.18 -20.02 -11.04
CA ASP A 83 0.53 -20.42 -9.83
C ASP A 83 0.68 -19.21 -8.89
N ARG A 84 0.74 -19.49 -7.58
CA ARG A 84 0.76 -18.44 -6.55
C ARG A 84 1.95 -17.49 -6.70
N GLN A 85 3.13 -18.02 -7.06
CA GLN A 85 4.35 -17.23 -7.21
C GLN A 85 4.21 -16.26 -8.39
N GLY A 86 3.80 -16.76 -9.55
CA GLY A 86 3.59 -15.95 -10.75
C GLY A 86 2.53 -14.87 -10.58
N LEU A 87 1.46 -15.15 -9.83
CA LEU A 87 0.44 -14.15 -9.51
C LEU A 87 0.96 -13.05 -8.58
N ILE A 88 1.78 -13.40 -7.59
CA ILE A 88 2.45 -12.41 -6.71
C ILE A 88 3.42 -11.54 -7.53
N GLU A 89 4.22 -12.15 -8.42
CA GLU A 89 5.14 -11.42 -9.28
C GLU A 89 4.42 -10.47 -10.23
N LEU A 90 3.32 -10.93 -10.83
CA LEU A 90 2.50 -10.12 -11.73
C LEU A 90 1.88 -8.93 -10.98
N ALA A 91 1.34 -9.16 -9.79
CA ALA A 91 0.84 -8.09 -8.92
C ALA A 91 1.94 -7.09 -8.56
N ALA A 92 3.12 -7.58 -8.16
CA ALA A 92 4.26 -6.71 -7.85
C ALA A 92 4.67 -5.84 -9.05
N LYS A 93 4.66 -6.39 -10.27
CA LYS A 93 4.97 -5.62 -11.49
C LYS A 93 3.91 -4.55 -11.79
N ARG A 94 2.62 -4.88 -11.64
CA ARG A 94 1.50 -3.92 -11.78
C ARG A 94 1.62 -2.78 -10.79
N VAL A 95 1.81 -3.12 -9.52
CA VAL A 95 1.99 -2.17 -8.43
C VAL A 95 3.21 -1.28 -8.68
N LYS A 96 4.35 -1.84 -9.06
CA LYS A 96 5.56 -1.08 -9.38
C LYS A 96 5.34 -0.05 -10.51
N LYS A 97 4.53 -0.40 -11.53
CA LYS A 97 4.14 0.53 -12.60
C LYS A 97 3.28 1.67 -12.04
N LEU A 98 2.25 1.35 -11.26
CA LEU A 98 1.38 2.35 -10.63
C LEU A 98 2.14 3.26 -9.66
N THR A 99 3.05 2.71 -8.84
CA THR A 99 3.94 3.49 -7.98
C THR A 99 4.75 4.51 -8.76
N LYS A 100 5.34 4.09 -9.91
CA LYS A 100 6.10 5.03 -10.76
C LYS A 100 5.20 6.14 -11.31
N LEU A 101 4.00 5.80 -11.77
CA LEU A 101 3.04 6.77 -12.30
C LEU A 101 2.63 7.80 -11.22
N LEU A 102 2.30 7.33 -10.02
CA LEU A 102 1.96 8.20 -8.89
C LEU A 102 3.12 9.14 -8.52
N LYS A 103 4.35 8.63 -8.47
CA LYS A 103 5.54 9.46 -8.20
C LYS A 103 5.78 10.51 -9.28
N VAL A 104 5.63 10.17 -10.56
CA VAL A 104 5.75 11.13 -11.67
C VAL A 104 4.70 12.25 -11.58
N ARG A 105 3.53 11.94 -11.01
CA ARG A 105 2.45 12.92 -10.74
C ARG A 105 2.62 13.71 -9.45
N GLY A 106 3.73 13.54 -8.72
CA GLY A 106 4.05 14.34 -7.53
C GLY A 106 3.65 13.72 -6.19
N VAL A 107 3.20 12.45 -6.17
CA VAL A 107 2.96 11.71 -4.92
C VAL A 107 4.30 11.34 -4.29
N ASN A 108 4.76 12.17 -3.34
CA ASN A 108 6.05 12.02 -2.64
C ASN A 108 5.95 11.42 -1.23
N VAL A 109 4.75 10.98 -0.84
CA VAL A 109 4.47 10.35 0.45
C VAL A 109 4.81 8.85 0.42
N PRO A 110 4.87 8.16 1.58
CA PRO A 110 4.99 6.71 1.61
C PRO A 110 3.86 6.02 0.82
N ILE A 111 4.23 5.02 0.01
CA ILE A 111 3.28 4.17 -0.72
C ILE A 111 3.38 2.76 -0.16
N GLN A 112 2.32 2.30 0.49
CA GLN A 112 2.20 0.98 1.09
C GLN A 112 1.58 0.00 0.11
N LEU A 113 2.01 -1.27 0.16
CA LEU A 113 1.61 -2.30 -0.78
C LEU A 113 0.96 -3.46 -0.03
N THR A 114 -0.27 -3.78 -0.42
CA THR A 114 -1.00 -4.94 0.10
C THR A 114 -1.32 -5.87 -1.05
N TYR A 115 -1.08 -7.16 -0.87
CA TYR A 115 -1.43 -8.19 -1.84
C TYR A 115 -2.54 -9.07 -1.27
N ILE A 116 -3.64 -9.21 -2.02
CA ILE A 116 -4.77 -10.05 -1.65
C ILE A 116 -4.92 -11.11 -2.74
N MET A 117 -4.83 -12.38 -2.33
CA MET A 117 -5.15 -13.53 -3.18
C MET A 117 -6.60 -13.89 -2.94
N LEU A 118 -7.42 -13.72 -3.97
CA LEU A 118 -8.84 -14.05 -3.94
C LEU A 118 -9.03 -15.54 -4.16
N GLU A 119 -9.91 -16.12 -3.34
CA GLU A 119 -10.31 -17.51 -3.50
C GLU A 119 -11.17 -17.67 -4.77
N PRO A 120 -11.18 -18.85 -5.43
CA PRO A 120 -11.92 -19.07 -6.66
C PRO A 120 -13.41 -18.68 -6.56
N ASN A 121 -14.01 -18.92 -5.38
CA ASN A 121 -15.44 -18.79 -5.11
C ASN A 121 -15.85 -17.43 -4.53
N GLU A 122 -14.93 -16.49 -4.35
CA GLU A 122 -15.28 -15.15 -3.84
C GLU A 122 -16.04 -14.33 -4.88
N GLN A 123 -17.01 -13.54 -4.40
CA GLN A 123 -17.82 -12.59 -5.18
C GLN A 123 -16.96 -11.50 -5.84
N GLU A 124 -15.80 -11.19 -5.29
CA GLU A 124 -14.85 -10.30 -5.94
C GLU A 124 -14.19 -11.07 -7.11
N THR A 125 -14.61 -10.73 -8.32
CA THR A 125 -14.28 -11.51 -9.53
C THR A 125 -13.08 -10.95 -10.30
N GLU A 126 -12.62 -9.75 -9.97
CA GLU A 126 -11.75 -8.98 -10.84
C GLU A 126 -10.33 -8.87 -10.29
N ARG A 127 -9.36 -9.09 -11.18
CA ARG A 127 -7.96 -8.79 -10.93
C ARG A 127 -7.79 -7.28 -11.04
N LYS A 128 -7.61 -6.60 -9.92
CA LYS A 128 -7.54 -5.13 -9.88
C LYS A 128 -6.45 -4.65 -8.93
N VAL A 129 -6.07 -3.38 -9.08
CA VAL A 129 -5.34 -2.66 -8.03
C VAL A 129 -6.22 -1.51 -7.56
N VAL A 130 -6.52 -1.50 -6.27
CA VAL A 130 -7.19 -0.38 -5.61
C VAL A 130 -6.13 0.58 -5.09
N ILE A 131 -6.26 1.84 -5.44
CA ILE A 131 -5.41 2.93 -4.95
C ILE A 131 -6.23 3.70 -3.92
N LYS A 132 -5.75 3.75 -2.68
CA LYS A 132 -6.38 4.54 -1.61
C LYS A 132 -5.46 5.69 -1.21
N PHE A 133 -6.01 6.90 -1.19
CA PHE A 133 -5.35 8.10 -0.73
C PHE A 133 -5.84 8.43 0.66
N PHE A 134 -4.93 8.62 1.60
CA PHE A 134 -5.22 8.93 2.99
C PHE A 134 -4.76 10.35 3.29
N ASN A 135 -5.70 11.28 3.41
CA ASN A 135 -5.42 12.68 3.71
C ASN A 135 -5.59 12.95 5.20
N LYS A 136 -4.69 13.75 5.79
CA LYS A 136 -4.87 14.28 7.14
C LYS A 136 -5.95 15.37 7.10
N ASN A 137 -6.98 15.24 7.94
CA ASN A 137 -7.84 16.38 8.24
C ASN A 137 -7.23 17.22 9.37
N GLU A 138 -7.46 18.53 9.28
CA GLU A 138 -7.22 19.50 10.36
C GLU A 138 -8.25 19.35 11.49
#